data_AF-A0A850WXM2-F1
#
_entry.id   AF-A0A850WXM2-F1
#
_cell.length_a   1.000
_cell.length_b   1.000
_cell.length_c   1.000
_cell.angle_alpha   90.00
_cell.angle_beta   90.00
_cell.angle_gamma   90.00
#
_symmetry.space_group_name_H-M   'P 1'
#
loop_
_entity.id
_entity.type
_entity.pdbx_description
1 polymer ?
#
loop_
_entity_poly.entity_id
_entity_poly.type
_entity_poly.pdbx_seq_one_letter_code
_entity_poly.pdbx_strand_id
1 'polypeptide(L)'
;ASPAGPVIPKNVTVVAGTDLVLTCRLGSNLARALWTFEGRAVAAEQALVLRDARLRALVVPGAGAQHSGTYRCFSEEQGARLGTEVYRVAVL
;
A
#
# COMPACT_ATOMS: atom_id res chain seq x y z
N ALA A 1 20.88 -11.17 -5.43
CA ALA A 1 20.97 -10.46 -4.15
C ALA A 1 20.19 -9.16 -4.27
N SER A 2 19.04 -9.04 -3.61
CA SER A 2 18.22 -7.81 -3.65
C SER A 2 18.60 -6.92 -2.47
N PRO A 3 19.00 -5.65 -2.68
CA PRO A 3 19.20 -4.72 -1.59
C PRO A 3 17.85 -4.05 -1.31
N ALA A 4 16.86 -4.82 -0.84
CA ALA A 4 15.73 -4.19 -0.19
C ALA A 4 16.25 -3.77 1.19
N GLY A 5 16.66 -2.51 1.32
CA GLY A 5 16.98 -1.92 2.62
C GLY A 5 15.82 -2.10 3.61
N PRO A 6 16.04 -1.87 4.92
CA PRO A 6 15.01 -2.05 5.92
C PRO A 6 13.78 -1.20 5.58
N VAL A 7 12.63 -1.84 5.39
CA VAL A 7 11.35 -1.16 5.16
C VAL A 7 10.85 -0.63 6.51
N ILE A 8 11.02 0.67 6.74
CA ILE A 8 10.57 1.34 7.96
C ILE A 8 9.06 1.60 7.87
N PRO A 9 8.25 1.15 8.86
CA PRO A 9 6.82 1.43 8.88
C PRO A 9 6.51 2.93 8.99
N LYS A 10 5.52 3.40 8.22
CA LYS A 10 4.98 4.75 8.28
C LYS A 10 3.70 4.76 9.13
N ASN A 11 3.62 5.64 10.12
CA ASN A 11 2.38 5.80 10.89
C ASN A 11 1.44 6.76 10.15
N VAL A 12 0.16 6.39 10.05
CA VAL A 12 -0.87 7.19 9.38
C VAL A 12 -2.08 7.26 10.30
N THR A 13 -2.57 8.48 10.53
CA THR A 13 -3.82 8.73 11.25
C THR A 13 -4.82 9.36 10.30
N VAL A 14 -6.03 8.84 10.26
CA VAL A 14 -7.11 9.34 9.38
C VAL A 14 -8.40 9.46 10.19
N VAL A 15 -9.23 10.46 9.89
CA VAL A 15 -10.51 10.64 10.58
C VAL A 15 -11.56 9.71 9.97
N ALA A 16 -12.39 9.11 10.82
CA ALA A 16 -13.48 8.24 10.38
C ALA A 16 -14.37 8.94 9.34
N GLY A 17 -14.77 8.19 8.31
CA GLY A 17 -15.60 8.67 7.21
C GLY A 17 -14.83 9.42 6.11
N THR A 18 -13.51 9.59 6.23
CA THR A 18 -12.67 10.16 5.15
C THR A 18 -11.93 9.06 4.37
N ASP A 19 -11.45 9.40 3.18
CA ASP A 19 -10.73 8.44 2.33
C ASP A 19 -9.30 8.23 2.83
N LEU A 20 -8.95 6.98 3.13
CA LEU A 20 -7.58 6.58 3.42
C LEU A 20 -6.84 6.32 2.11
N VAL A 21 -5.76 7.07 1.86
CA VAL A 21 -4.93 6.91 0.65
C VAL A 21 -3.52 6.50 1.04
N LEU A 22 -3.12 5.30 0.62
CA LEU A 22 -1.77 4.76 0.85
C LEU A 22 -1.03 4.64 -0.48
N THR A 23 0.10 5.32 -0.61
CA THR A 23 0.92 5.27 -1.84
C THR A 23 1.90 4.11 -1.84
N CYS A 24 2.28 3.65 -3.03
CA CYS A 24 3.30 2.63 -3.20
C CYS A 24 4.17 2.94 -4.40
N ARG A 25 5.49 3.04 -4.19
CA ARG A 25 6.47 3.27 -5.22
C ARG A 25 7.04 1.94 -5.70
N LEU A 26 6.78 1.65 -6.96
CA LEU A 26 7.23 0.45 -7.65
C LEU A 26 8.68 0.56 -8.08
N GLY A 27 9.38 -0.58 -8.13
CA GLY A 27 10.76 -0.63 -8.64
C GLY A 27 10.86 -0.38 -10.14
N SER A 28 9.79 -0.68 -10.88
CA SER A 28 9.68 -0.60 -12.34
C SER A 28 8.28 -0.13 -12.73
N ASN A 29 8.14 0.48 -13.92
CA ASN A 29 6.84 0.87 -14.49
C ASN A 29 6.05 -0.33 -15.04
N LEU A 30 6.70 -1.48 -15.23
CA LEU A 30 6.05 -2.74 -15.62
C LEU A 30 5.60 -3.57 -14.41
N ALA A 31 6.05 -3.18 -13.21
CA ALA A 31 5.63 -3.85 -11.98
C ALA A 31 4.17 -3.51 -11.64
N ARG A 32 3.52 -4.40 -10.89
CA ARG A 32 2.22 -4.17 -10.27
C ARG A 32 2.36 -4.01 -8.77
N ALA A 33 1.50 -3.17 -8.18
CA ALA A 33 1.35 -3.09 -6.75
C ALA A 33 0.46 -4.23 -6.26
N LEU A 34 0.91 -4.94 -5.23
CA LEU A 34 0.10 -5.88 -4.46
C LEU A 34 -0.02 -5.36 -3.04
N TRP A 35 -1.20 -5.45 -2.47
CA TRP A 35 -1.47 -4.93 -1.12
C TRP A 35 -1.90 -6.05 -0.18
N THR A 36 -1.44 -5.96 1.06
CA THR A 36 -1.98 -6.74 2.16
C THR A 36 -2.46 -5.85 3.29
N PHE A 37 -3.51 -6.29 3.97
CA PHE A 37 -4.02 -5.72 5.22
C PHE A 37 -4.05 -6.85 6.26
N GLU A 38 -3.36 -6.64 7.38
CA GLU A 38 -3.18 -7.67 8.43
C GLU A 38 -2.71 -9.03 7.85
N GLY A 39 -1.77 -8.95 6.89
CA GLY A 39 -1.19 -10.11 6.22
C GLY A 39 -2.08 -10.76 5.15
N ARG A 40 -3.34 -10.35 4.99
CA ARG A 40 -4.26 -10.88 3.98
C ARG A 40 -4.22 -10.04 2.72
N ALA A 41 -4.22 -10.70 1.56
CA ALA A 41 -4.28 -10.00 0.28
C ALA A 41 -5.57 -9.19 0.20
N VAL A 42 -5.44 -7.91 -0.17
CA VAL A 42 -6.59 -7.04 -0.41
C VAL A 42 -6.85 -7.07 -1.92
N ALA A 43 -8.07 -7.38 -2.32
CA ALA A 43 -8.49 -7.15 -3.69
C ALA A 43 -8.31 -5.65 -3.93
N ALA A 44 -7.41 -5.29 -4.85
CA ALA A 44 -7.15 -3.90 -5.18
C ALA A 44 -8.35 -3.34 -5.94
N GLU A 45 -9.50 -3.17 -5.29
CA GLU A 45 -10.71 -2.66 -5.91
C GLU A 45 -10.52 -1.21 -6.39
N GLN A 46 -9.46 -0.53 -5.92
CA GLN A 46 -9.26 0.90 -6.15
C GLN A 46 -7.76 1.25 -6.25
N ALA A 47 -6.97 0.43 -6.94
CA ALA A 47 -5.60 0.82 -7.26
C ALA A 47 -5.58 1.94 -8.31
N LEU A 48 -5.49 3.19 -7.87
CA LEU A 48 -5.37 4.32 -8.79
C LEU A 48 -3.92 4.43 -9.31
N VAL A 49 -3.79 4.54 -10.63
CA VAL A 49 -2.55 4.95 -11.28
C VAL A 49 -2.46 6.47 -11.17
N LEU A 50 -1.48 6.96 -10.41
CA LEU A 50 -1.20 8.39 -10.31
C LEU A 50 -0.39 8.83 -11.54
N ARG A 51 -0.17 10.15 -11.72
CA ARG A 51 0.57 10.70 -12.87
C ARG A 51 1.97 10.08 -13.06
N ASP A 52 2.58 9.59 -11.97
CA ASP A 52 3.83 8.82 -12.02
C ASP A 52 3.51 7.34 -12.28
N ALA A 53 4.01 6.80 -13.41
CA ALA A 53 3.79 5.42 -13.83
C ALA A 53 4.32 4.37 -12.84
N ARG A 54 5.25 4.74 -11.94
CA ARG A 54 5.77 3.89 -10.86
C ARG A 54 5.06 4.12 -9.53
N LEU A 55 4.09 5.02 -9.47
CA LEU A 55 3.34 5.30 -8.26
C LEU A 55 1.93 4.71 -8.38
N ARG A 56 1.55 3.91 -7.37
CA ARG A 56 0.21 3.37 -7.21
C ARG A 56 -0.35 3.83 -5.88
N ALA A 57 -1.67 3.92 -5.77
CA ALA A 57 -2.33 4.21 -4.50
C ALA A 57 -3.37 3.15 -4.19
N LEU A 58 -3.44 2.69 -2.95
CA LEU A 58 -4.60 2.01 -2.39
C LEU A 58 -5.51 3.08 -1.78
N VAL A 59 -6.76 3.10 -2.21
CA VAL A 59 -7.80 3.95 -1.65
C VAL A 59 -8.79 3.09 -0.88
N VAL A 60 -9.09 3.47 0.36
CA VAL A 60 -10.15 2.89 1.18
C VAL A 60 -11.14 4.02 1.49
N PRO A 61 -12.28 4.10 0.77
CA PRO A 61 -13.25 5.17 0.94
C PRO A 61 -13.97 5.09 2.28
N GLY A 62 -14.32 6.23 2.84
CA GLY A 62 -15.13 6.28 4.06
C GLY A 62 -14.56 5.44 5.20
N ALA A 63 -13.26 5.58 5.47
CA ALA A 63 -12.55 4.68 6.36
C ALA A 63 -13.17 4.66 7.76
N GLY A 64 -13.45 3.47 8.32
CA GLY A 64 -13.89 3.29 9.70
C GLY A 64 -12.85 2.57 10.56
N ALA A 65 -13.13 2.43 11.86
CA ALA A 65 -12.22 1.82 12.83
C ALA A 65 -11.70 0.43 12.42
N GLN A 66 -12.51 -0.36 11.70
CA GLN A 66 -12.17 -1.68 11.16
C GLN A 66 -11.06 -1.67 10.10
N HIS A 67 -10.76 -0.50 9.53
CA HIS A 67 -9.66 -0.31 8.59
C HIS A 67 -8.36 0.13 9.29
N SER A 68 -8.33 0.22 10.62
CA SER A 68 -7.09 0.41 11.38
C SER A 68 -6.28 -0.88 11.35
N GLY A 69 -4.96 -0.76 11.20
CA GLY A 69 -4.05 -1.91 11.18
C GLY A 69 -2.85 -1.72 10.30
N THR A 70 -2.21 -2.83 9.96
CA THR A 70 -0.97 -2.86 9.18
C THR A 70 -1.25 -3.14 7.73
N TYR A 71 -0.91 -2.18 6.87
CA TYR A 71 -0.93 -2.34 5.42
C TYR A 71 0.49 -2.52 4.90
N ARG A 72 0.65 -3.35 3.88
CA ARG A 72 1.94 -3.53 3.20
C ARG A 72 1.76 -3.52 1.70
N CYS A 73 2.63 -2.79 1.01
CA CYS A 73 2.73 -2.85 -0.44
C CYS A 73 3.91 -3.72 -0.87
N PHE A 74 3.70 -4.43 -1.97
CA PHE A 74 4.73 -5.15 -2.69
C PHE A 74 4.73 -4.72 -4.15
N SER A 75 5.92 -4.52 -4.70
CA SER A 75 6.15 -4.43 -6.14
C SER A 75 6.33 -5.85 -6.68
N GLU A 76 5.50 -6.25 -7.63
CA GLU A 76 5.66 -7.53 -8.33
C GLU A 76 5.94 -7.34 -9.82
N GLU A 77 7.01 -7.96 -10.32
CA GLU A 77 7.39 -7.98 -11.73
C GLU A 77 7.90 -9.38 -12.08
N GLN A 78 7.34 -9.99 -13.14
CA GLN A 78 7.74 -11.34 -13.60
C GLN A 78 7.71 -12.42 -12.50
N GLY A 79 6.80 -12.31 -11.54
CA GLY A 79 6.66 -13.24 -10.41
C GLY A 79 7.58 -12.97 -9.22
N ALA A 80 8.56 -12.06 -9.33
CA ALA A 80 9.37 -11.62 -8.20
C ALA A 80 8.61 -10.56 -7.38
N ARG A 81 8.53 -10.74 -6.05
CA ARG A 81 7.88 -9.80 -5.12
C ARG A 81 8.89 -9.14 -4.20
N LEU A 82 8.88 -7.82 -4.17
CA LEU A 82 9.70 -7.00 -3.28
C LEU A 82 8.79 -6.13 -2.42
N GLY A 83 8.91 -6.24 -1.09
CA GLY A 83 8.18 -5.36 -0.18
C GLY A 83 8.75 -3.94 -0.25
N THR A 84 7.90 -2.95 -0.52
CA THR A 84 8.32 -1.56 -0.76
C THR A 84 7.96 -0.65 0.40
N GLU A 85 6.72 -0.71 0.89
CA GLU A 85 6.25 0.13 2.00
C GLU A 85 5.42 -0.65 3.02
N VAL A 86 5.50 -0.23 4.28
CA VAL A 86 4.64 -0.70 5.38
C VAL A 86 3.99 0.53 6.02
N TYR A 87 2.69 0.42 6.32
CA TYR A 87 1.90 1.46 6.97
C TYR A 87 1.24 0.89 8.24
N ARG A 88 1.26 1.67 9.32
CA ARG A 88 0.46 1.43 10.53
C ARG A 88 -0.62 2.51 10.58
N VAL A 89 -1.85 2.13 10.28
CA VAL A 89 -3.00 3.03 10.16
C VAL A 89 -3.81 3.01 11.46
N ALA A 90 -4.15 4.18 11.96
CA ALA A 90 -5.16 4.38 12.99
C ALA A 90 -6.27 5.28 12.44
N VAL A 91 -7.50 4.79 12.47
CA VAL A 91 -8.69 5.58 12.13
C VAL A 91 -9.29 6.11 13.44
N LEU A 92 -9.42 7.44 13.53
CA LEU A 92 -9.92 8.17 14.70
C LEU A 92 -11.43 8.41 14.62
#